data_AF-A0A961KVI0-F1
#
_entry.id   AF-A0A961KVI0-F1
#
_cell.length_a   1.000
_cell.length_b   1.000
_cell.length_c   1.000
_cell.angle_alpha   90.00
_cell.angle_beta   90.00
_cell.angle_gamma   90.00
#
_symmetry.space_group_name_H-M   'P 1'
#
loop_
_entity.id
_entity.type
_entity.pdbx_description
1 polymer ?
#
loop_
_entity_poly.entity_id
_entity_poly.type
_entity_poly.pdbx_seq_one_letter_code
_entity_poly.pdbx_strand_id
1 'polypeptide(L)'
;IFEDGGAGRRSSEIDDWSVNKIKRMGGDAVKVLAWYRPDADAEINAHQQDFVKRIGAACARYDIPFLFELLVFPLASDANQTKDYVEMAGKKADDVLASVEEFARPDYGVDVFKLESPVAADAVPGIGGEGWEAVQATFDEMGRLAGRPWVMLSAGAGKAAFRNILTHAYRAGASGYLAGRAIWLDAFGHFPDWERMRADLAGEASAYMADLNALTDAEAAPWHAHPVFGGDGRAFVPADASFRHGYGEM
;
A
#
# COMPACT_ATOMS: atom_id res chain seq x y z
N ILE A 1 1.56 12.61 -8.96
CA ILE A 1 2.55 13.68 -8.67
C ILE A 1 2.11 14.44 -7.43
N PHE A 2 2.96 15.27 -6.82
CA PHE A 2 2.56 16.06 -5.66
C PHE A 2 3.28 17.40 -5.60
N GLU A 3 2.64 18.37 -4.95
CA GLU A 3 3.21 19.65 -4.55
C GLU A 3 3.40 19.67 -3.04
N ASP A 4 4.55 20.12 -2.56
CA ASP A 4 4.85 20.27 -1.13
C ASP A 4 4.88 21.75 -0.75
N GLY A 5 3.90 22.19 0.02
CA GLY A 5 3.77 23.58 0.47
C GLY A 5 4.29 23.82 1.89
N GLY A 6 4.95 22.84 2.52
CA GLY A 6 5.43 22.92 3.91
C GLY A 6 4.37 22.68 4.98
N ALA A 7 3.12 23.09 4.74
CA ALA A 7 1.97 22.77 5.61
C ALA A 7 1.33 21.40 5.29
N GLY A 8 1.81 20.73 4.25
CA GLY A 8 1.30 19.47 3.75
C GLY A 8 1.59 19.27 2.27
N ARG A 9 1.25 18.09 1.76
CA ARG A 9 1.42 17.73 0.35
C ARG A 9 0.06 17.67 -0.33
N ARG A 10 -0.04 18.14 -1.57
CA ARG A 10 -1.23 18.00 -2.43
C ARG A 10 -0.93 17.05 -3.58
N SER A 11 -1.66 15.95 -3.66
CA SER A 11 -1.51 14.95 -4.72
C SER A 11 -2.29 15.36 -5.96
N SER A 12 -1.79 14.98 -7.14
CA SER A 12 -2.47 15.14 -8.42
C SER A 12 -2.16 13.97 -9.37
N GLU A 13 -3.03 13.78 -10.36
CA GLU A 13 -2.82 12.82 -11.43
C GLU A 13 -1.58 13.16 -12.25
N ILE A 14 -0.99 12.15 -12.91
CA ILE A 14 0.01 12.40 -13.94
C ILE A 14 -0.72 13.02 -15.14
N ASP A 15 -0.14 14.07 -15.72
CA ASP A 15 -0.70 14.74 -16.89
C ASP A 15 -1.06 13.74 -18.00
N ASP A 16 -2.20 13.98 -18.63
CA ASP A 16 -2.78 13.14 -19.68
C ASP A 16 -3.12 11.70 -19.28
N TRP A 17 -3.10 11.34 -18.00
CA TRP A 17 -3.61 10.07 -17.51
C TRP A 17 -5.02 10.17 -16.92
N SER A 18 -5.79 9.10 -17.09
CA SER A 18 -7.11 8.94 -16.47
C SER A 18 -7.36 7.46 -16.22
N VAL A 19 -8.27 7.15 -15.30
CA VAL A 19 -8.73 5.77 -15.04
C VAL A 19 -9.17 5.07 -16.34
N ASN A 20 -9.92 5.76 -17.20
CA ASN A 20 -10.32 5.24 -18.52
C ASN A 20 -9.12 4.85 -19.39
N LYS A 21 -8.11 5.72 -19.49
CA LYS A 21 -6.89 5.45 -20.26
C LYS A 21 -6.14 4.25 -19.68
N ILE A 22 -6.05 4.13 -18.35
CA ILE A 22 -5.41 3.00 -17.67
C ILE A 22 -6.15 1.68 -17.94
N LYS A 23 -7.48 1.66 -17.88
CA LYS A 23 -8.26 0.46 -18.24
C LYS A 23 -8.06 0.11 -19.72
N ARG A 24 -8.15 1.09 -20.62
CA ARG A 24 -8.05 0.88 -22.07
C ARG A 24 -6.67 0.42 -22.55
N MET A 25 -5.60 0.78 -21.84
CA MET A 25 -4.25 0.28 -22.15
C MET A 25 -4.00 -1.15 -21.63
N GLY A 26 -4.94 -1.74 -20.88
CA GLY A 26 -4.83 -3.09 -20.33
C GLY A 26 -4.30 -3.15 -18.89
N GLY A 27 -4.45 -2.07 -18.09
CA GLY A 27 -4.14 -2.14 -16.67
C GLY A 27 -5.21 -2.94 -15.90
N ASP A 28 -4.77 -3.83 -15.01
CA ASP A 28 -5.65 -4.64 -14.16
C ASP A 28 -6.13 -3.90 -12.90
N ALA A 29 -5.47 -2.79 -12.55
CA ALA A 29 -5.84 -1.93 -11.42
C ALA A 29 -5.36 -0.51 -11.67
N VAL A 30 -6.02 0.45 -11.01
CA VAL A 30 -5.51 1.81 -10.88
C VAL A 30 -4.84 1.95 -9.53
N LYS A 31 -3.54 2.21 -9.54
CA LYS A 31 -2.79 2.51 -8.34
C LYS A 31 -2.64 4.01 -8.16
N VAL A 32 -2.98 4.54 -6.98
CA VAL A 32 -2.70 5.95 -6.61
C VAL A 32 -1.94 6.00 -5.31
N LEU A 33 -0.99 6.93 -5.21
CA LEU A 33 -0.39 7.34 -3.93
C LEU A 33 -1.06 8.64 -3.49
N ALA A 34 -1.50 8.71 -2.23
CA ALA A 34 -1.75 9.99 -1.57
C ALA A 34 -0.87 10.15 -0.34
N TRP A 35 -0.45 11.38 -0.12
CA TRP A 35 0.21 11.83 1.09
C TRP A 35 -0.85 12.36 2.05
N TYR A 36 -0.92 11.83 3.25
CA TYR A 36 -1.92 12.27 4.21
C TYR A 36 -1.36 12.24 5.63
N ARG A 37 -1.76 13.24 6.41
CA ARG A 37 -1.46 13.39 7.81
C ARG A 37 -2.73 13.94 8.48
N PRO A 38 -3.29 13.27 9.49
CA PRO A 38 -4.51 13.74 10.15
C PRO A 38 -4.35 15.15 10.76
N ASP A 39 -3.13 15.50 11.14
CA ASP A 39 -2.72 16.78 11.74
C ASP A 39 -2.22 17.83 10.72
N ALA A 40 -2.31 17.56 9.42
CA ALA A 40 -2.02 18.57 8.39
C ALA A 40 -3.13 19.63 8.28
N ASP A 41 -2.85 20.70 7.53
CA ASP A 41 -3.81 21.77 7.27
C ASP A 41 -5.13 21.23 6.69
N ALA A 42 -6.25 21.76 7.19
CA ALA A 42 -7.59 21.26 6.85
C ALA A 42 -7.91 21.38 5.36
N GLU A 43 -7.44 22.42 4.67
CA GLU A 43 -7.64 22.57 3.22
C GLU A 43 -6.80 21.56 2.43
N ILE A 44 -5.61 21.20 2.95
CA ILE A 44 -4.78 20.14 2.35
C ILE A 44 -5.43 18.78 2.53
N ASN A 45 -5.95 18.49 3.73
CA ASN A 45 -6.66 17.25 3.99
C ASN A 45 -7.93 17.13 3.13
N ALA A 46 -8.73 18.21 3.02
CA ALA A 46 -9.89 18.25 2.14
C ALA A 46 -9.49 17.98 0.67
N HIS A 47 -8.41 18.60 0.17
CA HIS A 47 -7.89 18.33 -1.17
C HIS A 47 -7.56 16.85 -1.38
N GLN A 48 -6.87 16.22 -0.42
CA GLN A 48 -6.50 14.80 -0.53
C GLN A 48 -7.74 13.89 -0.50
N GLN A 49 -8.68 14.19 0.39
CA GLN A 49 -9.93 13.44 0.48
C GLN A 49 -10.73 13.53 -0.83
N ASP A 50 -10.89 14.73 -1.38
CA ASP A 50 -11.60 14.94 -2.65
C ASP A 50 -10.88 14.28 -3.83
N PHE A 51 -9.54 14.36 -3.85
CA PHE A 51 -8.71 13.68 -4.85
C PHE A 51 -8.96 12.17 -4.83
N VAL A 52 -8.91 11.53 -3.66
CA VAL A 52 -9.11 10.08 -3.53
C VAL A 52 -10.54 9.68 -3.86
N LYS A 53 -11.57 10.43 -3.39
CA LYS A 53 -12.98 10.19 -3.74
C LYS A 53 -13.22 10.23 -5.24
N ARG A 54 -12.65 11.22 -5.93
CA ARG A 54 -12.78 11.37 -7.38
C ARG A 54 -12.17 10.18 -8.13
N ILE A 55 -11.01 9.69 -7.69
CA ILE A 55 -10.40 8.49 -8.27
C ILE A 55 -11.24 7.25 -7.99
N GLY A 56 -11.68 7.04 -6.75
CA GLY A 56 -12.55 5.91 -6.39
C GLY A 56 -13.83 5.87 -7.22
N ALA A 57 -14.51 7.02 -7.37
CA ALA A 57 -15.69 7.15 -8.22
C ALA A 57 -15.38 6.83 -9.70
N ALA A 58 -14.22 7.24 -10.21
CA ALA A 58 -13.80 6.91 -11.56
C ALA A 58 -13.49 5.41 -11.70
N CYS A 59 -12.79 4.79 -10.74
CA CYS A 59 -12.51 3.35 -10.72
C CYS A 59 -13.80 2.53 -10.70
N ALA A 60 -14.78 2.91 -9.88
CA ALA A 60 -16.11 2.31 -9.89
C ALA A 60 -16.78 2.46 -11.26
N ARG A 61 -16.86 3.68 -11.80
CA ARG A 61 -17.46 3.95 -13.11
C ARG A 61 -16.84 3.11 -14.23
N TYR A 62 -15.53 2.96 -14.23
CA TYR A 62 -14.84 2.18 -15.25
C TYR A 62 -14.68 0.72 -14.87
N ASP A 63 -15.23 0.25 -13.76
CA ASP A 63 -15.14 -1.14 -13.26
C ASP A 63 -13.70 -1.67 -13.31
N ILE A 64 -12.81 -1.03 -12.57
CA ILE A 64 -11.39 -1.41 -12.43
C ILE A 64 -10.97 -1.25 -10.96
N PRO A 65 -10.26 -2.24 -10.37
CA PRO A 65 -9.83 -2.18 -8.98
C PRO A 65 -9.06 -0.91 -8.63
N PHE A 66 -9.41 -0.29 -7.51
CA PHE A 66 -8.68 0.82 -6.94
C PHE A 66 -7.68 0.33 -5.87
N LEU A 67 -6.38 0.37 -6.20
CA LEU A 67 -5.29 0.10 -5.27
C LEU A 67 -4.75 1.42 -4.70
N PHE A 68 -4.99 1.66 -3.41
CA PHE A 68 -4.66 2.92 -2.78
C PHE A 68 -3.44 2.80 -1.87
N GLU A 69 -2.34 3.44 -2.28
CA GLU A 69 -1.14 3.61 -1.45
C GLU A 69 -1.28 4.86 -0.60
N LEU A 70 -1.12 4.69 0.69
CA LEU A 70 -1.22 5.77 1.67
C LEU A 70 0.12 5.90 2.37
N LEU A 71 0.67 7.11 2.35
CA LEU A 71 1.90 7.42 3.05
C LEU A 71 1.73 8.64 3.96
N VAL A 72 2.19 8.50 5.20
CA VAL A 72 2.47 9.63 6.08
C VAL A 72 3.82 10.25 5.71
N PHE A 73 4.01 11.50 6.12
CA PHE A 73 5.21 12.27 5.82
C PHE A 73 5.51 13.24 6.98
N PRO A 74 6.76 13.69 7.13
CA PRO A 74 7.09 14.73 8.10
C PRO A 74 6.48 16.07 7.69
N LEU A 75 5.81 16.75 8.62
CA LEU A 75 5.38 18.15 8.44
C LEU A 75 6.53 19.09 8.78
N ALA A 76 6.52 20.35 8.31
CA ALA A 76 7.62 21.30 8.60
C ALA A 76 7.87 21.54 10.11
N SER A 77 6.88 21.27 10.95
CA SER A 77 6.99 21.30 12.42
C SER A 77 7.74 20.12 13.02
N ASP A 78 7.96 19.04 12.26
CA ASP A 78 8.60 17.80 12.72
C ASP A 78 10.14 17.88 12.61
N ALA A 79 10.84 17.20 13.51
CA ALA A 79 12.29 17.01 13.42
C ALA A 79 12.68 15.98 12.33
N ASN A 80 13.91 16.06 11.81
CA ASN A 80 14.48 15.12 10.82
C ASN A 80 13.77 15.08 9.44
N GLN A 81 13.64 16.25 8.81
CA GLN A 81 13.12 16.39 7.45
C GLN A 81 13.98 15.65 6.41
N THR A 82 13.34 14.84 5.55
CA THR A 82 13.96 14.25 4.36
C THR A 82 13.17 14.65 3.10
N LYS A 83 13.87 14.93 2.00
CA LYS A 83 13.25 15.35 0.72
C LYS A 83 12.79 14.16 -0.12
N ASP A 84 13.50 13.04 -0.02
CA ASP A 84 13.12 11.76 -0.64
C ASP A 84 12.25 10.94 0.33
N TYR A 85 11.44 9.99 -0.17
CA TYR A 85 10.71 9.08 0.73
C TYR A 85 11.71 8.12 1.42
N VAL A 86 12.14 8.57 2.59
CA VAL A 86 12.83 7.84 3.65
C VAL A 86 11.83 7.70 4.78
N GLU A 87 11.73 6.49 5.35
CA GLU A 87 10.88 6.25 6.51
C GLU A 87 11.14 7.28 7.62
N MET A 88 10.06 7.82 8.20
CA MET A 88 10.17 8.82 9.25
C MET A 88 10.66 8.17 10.55
N ALA A 89 11.86 8.54 11.03
CA ALA A 89 12.41 7.96 12.26
C ALA A 89 11.58 8.26 13.52
N GLY A 90 10.79 9.34 13.51
CA GLY A 90 9.83 9.69 14.56
C GLY A 90 8.38 9.35 14.20
N LYS A 91 8.16 8.34 13.33
CA LYS A 91 6.83 7.92 12.87
C LYS A 91 5.90 7.70 14.06
N LYS A 92 4.78 8.42 14.06
CA LYS A 92 3.70 8.19 15.01
C LYS A 92 2.79 7.13 14.40
N ALA A 93 2.73 5.96 15.03
CA ALA A 93 1.81 4.91 14.63
C ALA A 93 0.37 5.45 14.52
N ASP A 94 -0.03 6.32 15.45
CA ASP A 94 -1.33 6.98 15.48
C ASP A 94 -1.68 7.71 14.17
N ASP A 95 -0.71 8.40 13.55
CA ASP A 95 -0.94 9.10 12.28
C ASP A 95 -1.20 8.11 11.15
N VAL A 96 -0.46 7.00 11.11
CA VAL A 96 -0.67 5.93 10.12
C VAL A 96 -2.05 5.29 10.32
N LEU A 97 -2.38 4.91 11.55
CA LEU A 97 -3.65 4.26 11.89
C LEU A 97 -4.86 5.16 11.59
N ALA A 98 -4.84 6.42 12.03
CA ALA A 98 -5.91 7.37 11.76
C ALA A 98 -6.05 7.70 10.27
N SER A 99 -4.95 7.70 9.51
CA SER A 99 -5.00 7.85 8.06
C SER A 99 -5.68 6.64 7.40
N VAL A 100 -5.34 5.42 7.83
CA VAL A 100 -5.98 4.18 7.34
C VAL A 100 -7.47 4.19 7.67
N GLU A 101 -7.85 4.56 8.89
CA GLU A 101 -9.25 4.64 9.33
C GLU A 101 -10.07 5.61 8.46
N GLU A 102 -9.54 6.80 8.16
CA GLU A 102 -10.23 7.77 7.31
C GLU A 102 -10.48 7.20 5.92
N PHE A 103 -9.46 6.68 5.24
CA PHE A 103 -9.61 6.21 3.86
C PHE A 103 -10.28 4.83 3.73
N ALA A 104 -10.50 4.11 4.84
CA ALA A 104 -11.29 2.88 4.86
C ALA A 104 -12.80 3.15 4.69
N ARG A 105 -13.24 4.40 4.83
CA ARG A 105 -14.64 4.76 4.65
C ARG A 105 -15.14 4.42 3.23
N PRO A 106 -16.41 3.97 3.06
CA PRO A 106 -16.91 3.51 1.77
C PRO A 106 -16.90 4.56 0.65
N ASP A 107 -16.99 5.85 0.99
CA ASP A 107 -17.06 6.96 0.03
C ASP A 107 -15.77 7.12 -0.80
N TYR A 108 -14.64 6.54 -0.36
CA TYR A 108 -13.38 6.55 -1.12
C TYR A 108 -13.28 5.43 -2.16
N GLY A 109 -14.10 4.39 -2.08
CA GLY A 109 -14.12 3.31 -3.08
C GLY A 109 -12.81 2.51 -3.23
N VAL A 110 -11.95 2.45 -2.20
CA VAL A 110 -10.70 1.66 -2.24
C VAL A 110 -11.01 0.16 -2.32
N ASP A 111 -10.44 -0.60 -3.24
CA ASP A 111 -10.61 -2.06 -3.24
C ASP A 111 -9.49 -2.75 -2.46
N VAL A 112 -8.25 -2.26 -2.60
CA VAL A 112 -7.06 -2.81 -1.94
C VAL A 112 -6.18 -1.68 -1.40
N PHE A 113 -5.76 -1.77 -0.15
CA PHE A 113 -4.76 -0.85 0.38
C PHE A 113 -3.34 -1.31 0.11
N LYS A 114 -2.43 -0.37 -0.12
CA LYS A 114 -0.99 -0.55 0.02
C LYS A 114 -0.51 0.32 1.17
N LEU A 115 -0.16 -0.31 2.29
CA LEU A 115 0.10 0.37 3.56
C LEU A 115 1.57 0.27 3.94
N GLU A 116 2.08 1.32 4.59
CA GLU A 116 3.38 1.30 5.26
C GLU A 116 3.30 0.68 6.65
N SER A 117 4.46 0.26 7.17
CA SER A 117 4.57 -0.18 8.56
C SER A 117 4.21 0.97 9.51
N PRO A 118 3.33 0.75 10.51
CA PRO A 118 3.00 1.76 11.52
C PRO A 118 4.16 1.99 12.51
N VAL A 119 5.16 1.11 12.51
CA VAL A 119 6.37 1.17 13.34
C VAL A 119 7.60 1.28 12.43
N ALA A 120 8.60 2.07 12.81
CA ALA A 120 9.85 2.19 12.06
C ALA A 120 10.53 0.82 11.89
N ALA A 121 11.10 0.54 10.72
CA ALA A 121 11.56 -0.79 10.35
C ALA A 121 12.58 -1.40 11.32
N ASP A 122 13.54 -0.59 11.79
CA ASP A 122 14.57 -1.03 12.74
C ASP A 122 14.01 -1.32 14.14
N ALA A 123 12.80 -0.85 14.44
CA ALA A 123 12.10 -1.06 15.70
C ALA A 123 11.08 -2.21 15.64
N VAL A 124 10.97 -2.93 14.51
CA VAL A 124 10.09 -4.09 14.38
C VAL A 124 10.85 -5.37 14.73
N PRO A 125 10.66 -5.94 15.94
CA PRO A 125 11.34 -7.17 16.33
C PRO A 125 10.76 -8.38 15.60
N GLY A 126 11.53 -9.46 15.51
CA GLY A 126 11.00 -10.75 15.12
C GLY A 126 10.01 -11.29 16.17
N ILE A 127 9.07 -12.15 15.74
CA ILE A 127 8.11 -12.79 16.64
C ILE A 127 8.83 -13.57 17.75
N GLY A 128 8.42 -13.35 19.00
CA GLY A 128 9.05 -13.94 20.20
C GLY A 128 10.24 -13.14 20.74
N GLY A 129 10.68 -12.07 20.05
CA GLY A 129 11.67 -11.13 20.56
C GLY A 129 11.09 -10.14 21.57
N GLU A 130 11.94 -9.40 22.29
CA GLU A 130 11.46 -8.42 23.26
C GLU A 130 10.55 -7.36 22.62
N GLY A 131 9.37 -7.12 23.22
CA GLY A 131 8.42 -6.11 22.77
C GLY A 131 7.58 -6.49 21.53
N TRP A 132 7.68 -7.73 21.03
CA TRP A 132 6.98 -8.13 19.81
C TRP A 132 5.46 -8.08 19.93
N GLU A 133 4.88 -8.39 21.10
CA GLU A 133 3.42 -8.37 21.28
C GLU A 133 2.83 -6.97 21.13
N ALA A 134 3.54 -5.93 21.59
CA ALA A 134 3.10 -4.54 21.48
C ALA A 134 3.12 -4.07 20.01
N VAL A 135 4.16 -4.47 19.27
CA VAL A 135 4.25 -4.21 17.83
C VAL A 135 3.15 -4.96 17.09
N GLN A 136 2.93 -6.25 17.39
CA GLN A 136 1.87 -7.04 16.78
C GLN A 136 0.49 -6.41 17.03
N ALA A 137 0.19 -5.96 18.25
CA ALA A 137 -1.07 -5.30 18.56
C ALA A 137 -1.31 -4.04 17.71
N THR A 138 -0.25 -3.30 17.37
CA THR A 138 -0.33 -2.13 16.48
C THR A 138 -0.66 -2.55 15.04
N PHE A 139 -0.05 -3.63 14.55
CA PHE A 139 -0.36 -4.19 13.24
C PHE A 139 -1.78 -4.76 13.19
N ASP A 140 -2.22 -5.46 14.23
CA ASP A 140 -3.58 -6.01 14.34
C ASP A 140 -4.63 -4.90 14.25
N GLU A 141 -4.39 -3.78 14.92
CA GLU A 141 -5.25 -2.60 14.83
C GLU A 141 -5.26 -2.00 13.43
N MET A 142 -4.09 -1.89 12.76
CA MET A 142 -4.03 -1.44 11.36
C MET A 142 -4.84 -2.36 10.43
N GLY A 143 -4.73 -3.69 10.60
CA GLY A 143 -5.50 -4.66 9.83
C GLY A 143 -7.00 -4.53 10.07
N ARG A 144 -7.41 -4.31 11.33
CA ARG A 144 -8.81 -4.05 11.70
C ARG A 144 -9.33 -2.76 11.06
N LEU A 145 -8.56 -1.68 11.11
CA LEU A 145 -8.95 -0.37 10.57
C LEU A 145 -9.04 -0.39 9.05
N ALA A 146 -8.13 -1.10 8.36
CA ALA A 146 -8.17 -1.22 6.90
C ALA A 146 -9.50 -1.83 6.43
N GLY A 147 -10.01 -2.85 7.12
CA GLY A 147 -11.35 -3.42 6.88
C GLY A 147 -11.57 -3.98 5.47
N ARG A 148 -10.51 -4.18 4.70
CA ARG A 148 -10.45 -4.78 3.35
C ARG A 148 -9.05 -5.30 3.08
N PRO A 149 -8.84 -6.09 2.01
CA PRO A 149 -7.52 -6.58 1.67
C PRO A 149 -6.50 -5.46 1.54
N TRP A 150 -5.32 -5.73 2.06
CA TRP A 150 -4.22 -4.79 2.09
C TRP A 150 -2.90 -5.52 1.90
N VAL A 151 -1.94 -4.81 1.33
CA VAL A 151 -0.59 -5.31 1.09
C VAL A 151 0.43 -4.38 1.73
N MET A 152 1.50 -4.96 2.23
CA MET A 152 2.56 -4.22 2.90
C MET A 152 3.60 -3.71 1.89
N LEU A 153 3.97 -2.44 2.00
CA LEU A 153 5.07 -1.84 1.23
C LEU A 153 6.38 -1.90 2.02
N SER A 154 7.51 -1.96 1.31
CA SER A 154 8.81 -2.14 1.97
C SER A 154 9.47 -0.87 2.50
N ALA A 155 9.05 0.31 2.01
CA ALA A 155 9.60 1.63 2.31
C ALA A 155 11.12 1.85 2.16
N GLY A 156 11.90 0.84 1.76
CA GLY A 156 13.36 0.88 1.76
C GLY A 156 13.99 0.22 2.99
N ALA A 157 13.21 -0.49 3.81
CA ALA A 157 13.70 -1.34 4.89
C ALA A 157 14.71 -2.38 4.34
N GLY A 158 15.74 -2.67 5.15
CA GLY A 158 16.67 -3.76 4.86
C GLY A 158 15.98 -5.13 4.86
N LYS A 159 16.57 -6.11 4.18
CA LYS A 159 15.94 -7.42 3.91
C LYS A 159 15.44 -8.13 5.17
N ALA A 160 16.21 -8.09 6.25
CA ALA A 160 15.86 -8.70 7.53
C ALA A 160 14.70 -7.98 8.24
N ALA A 161 14.76 -6.65 8.32
CA ALA A 161 13.69 -5.84 8.91
C ALA A 161 12.38 -6.00 8.13
N PHE A 162 12.46 -6.00 6.80
CA PHE A 162 11.27 -6.20 5.96
C PHE A 162 10.64 -7.58 6.16
N ARG A 163 11.45 -8.64 6.38
CA ARG A 163 10.92 -9.96 6.73
C ARG A 163 10.13 -9.92 8.04
N ASN A 164 10.66 -9.27 9.08
CA ASN A 164 9.93 -9.13 10.35
C ASN A 164 8.62 -8.37 10.16
N ILE A 165 8.64 -7.24 9.43
CA ILE A 165 7.45 -6.46 9.09
C ILE A 165 6.39 -7.33 8.41
N LEU A 166 6.77 -8.13 7.40
CA LEU A 166 5.83 -9.00 6.70
C LEU A 166 5.22 -10.06 7.63
N THR A 167 6.01 -10.66 8.51
CA THR A 167 5.48 -11.63 9.48
C THR A 167 4.43 -10.99 10.40
N HIS A 168 4.66 -9.77 10.92
CA HIS A 168 3.63 -9.05 11.70
C HIS A 168 2.40 -8.70 10.84
N ALA A 169 2.62 -8.22 9.61
CA ALA A 169 1.55 -7.83 8.69
C ALA A 169 0.64 -9.01 8.31
N TYR A 170 1.21 -10.17 8.02
CA TYR A 170 0.46 -11.38 7.67
C TYR A 170 -0.35 -11.90 8.84
N ARG A 171 0.20 -11.86 10.06
CA ARG A 171 -0.55 -12.18 11.29
C ARG A 171 -1.72 -11.22 11.54
N ALA A 172 -1.59 -9.98 11.10
CA ALA A 172 -2.64 -8.95 11.10
C ALA A 172 -3.58 -9.01 9.88
N GLY A 173 -3.47 -10.03 9.03
CA GLY A 173 -4.40 -10.27 7.92
C GLY A 173 -4.05 -9.58 6.60
N ALA A 174 -2.80 -9.12 6.41
CA ALA A 174 -2.36 -8.66 5.09
C ALA A 174 -2.42 -9.78 4.04
N SER A 175 -2.78 -9.43 2.82
CA SER A 175 -2.92 -10.35 1.68
C SER A 175 -1.69 -10.47 0.80
N GLY A 176 -0.57 -9.89 1.23
CA GLY A 176 0.70 -9.97 0.51
C GLY A 176 1.51 -8.69 0.66
N TYR A 177 2.38 -8.44 -0.31
CA TYR A 177 3.26 -7.28 -0.33
C TYR A 177 3.30 -6.63 -1.71
N LEU A 178 3.62 -5.33 -1.73
CA LEU A 178 3.97 -4.60 -2.95
C LEU A 178 5.27 -3.84 -2.68
N ALA A 179 6.39 -4.54 -2.92
CA ALA A 179 7.74 -4.08 -2.65
C ALA A 179 8.52 -3.86 -3.95
N GLY A 180 9.48 -2.93 -3.90
CA GLY A 180 10.36 -2.62 -5.03
C GLY A 180 11.81 -2.54 -4.58
N ARG A 181 12.21 -1.39 -4.04
CA ARG A 181 13.60 -1.12 -3.64
C ARG A 181 14.25 -2.20 -2.76
N ALA A 182 13.51 -2.79 -1.82
CA ALA A 182 14.03 -3.87 -0.97
C ALA A 182 14.47 -5.12 -1.76
N ILE A 183 13.97 -5.30 -2.98
CA ILE A 183 14.27 -6.44 -3.85
C ILE A 183 15.39 -6.11 -4.84
N TRP A 184 15.29 -4.99 -5.56
CA TRP A 184 16.14 -4.74 -6.73
C TRP A 184 17.11 -3.56 -6.59
N LEU A 185 17.07 -2.77 -5.51
CA LEU A 185 17.90 -1.56 -5.39
C LEU A 185 19.41 -1.87 -5.41
N ASP A 186 19.84 -2.94 -4.73
CA ASP A 186 21.25 -3.32 -4.64
C ASP A 186 21.88 -3.51 -6.03
N ALA A 187 21.16 -4.18 -6.94
CA ALA A 187 21.62 -4.41 -8.32
C ALA A 187 21.86 -3.08 -9.06
N PHE A 188 21.02 -2.07 -8.85
CA PHE A 188 21.18 -0.76 -9.48
C PHE A 188 22.36 0.04 -8.92
N GLY A 189 22.93 -0.34 -7.77
CA GLY A 189 24.19 0.18 -7.26
C GLY A 189 25.39 -0.10 -8.18
N HIS A 190 25.23 -0.98 -9.18
CA HIS A 190 26.25 -1.29 -10.17
C HIS A 190 26.17 -0.48 -11.46
N PHE A 191 25.18 0.41 -11.61
CA PHE A 191 25.08 1.23 -12.82
C PHE A 191 26.38 2.04 -13.08
N PRO A 192 26.91 2.07 -14.31
CA PRO A 192 26.31 1.57 -15.57
C PRO A 192 26.76 0.16 -15.99
N ASP A 193 27.29 -0.68 -15.10
CA ASP A 193 27.65 -2.08 -15.40
C ASP A 193 26.40 -2.95 -15.59
N TRP A 194 25.90 -2.97 -16.83
CA TRP A 194 24.69 -3.70 -17.19
C TRP A 194 24.80 -5.23 -17.05
N GLU A 195 25.99 -5.80 -17.20
CA GLU A 195 26.18 -7.25 -17.06
C GLU A 195 26.04 -7.65 -15.60
N ARG A 196 26.70 -6.90 -14.71
CA ARG A 196 26.57 -7.12 -13.26
C ARG A 196 25.16 -6.83 -12.76
N MET A 197 24.53 -5.74 -13.21
CA MET A 197 23.13 -5.46 -12.90
C MET A 197 22.21 -6.62 -13.28
N ARG A 198 22.36 -7.20 -14.48
CA ARG A 198 21.56 -8.36 -14.91
C ARG A 198 21.86 -9.60 -14.06
N ALA A 199 23.13 -9.85 -13.73
CA ALA A 199 23.52 -10.98 -12.90
C ALA A 199 22.89 -10.89 -11.51
N ASP A 200 22.91 -9.73 -10.87
CA ASP A 200 22.35 -9.56 -9.52
C ASP A 200 20.82 -9.56 -9.50
N LEU A 201 20.18 -9.03 -10.55
CA LEU A 201 18.74 -9.15 -10.74
C LEU A 201 18.29 -10.61 -10.89
N ALA A 202 19.01 -11.39 -11.71
CA ALA A 202 18.73 -12.82 -11.92
C ALA A 202 19.15 -13.71 -10.73
N GLY A 203 20.13 -13.26 -9.95
CA GLY A 203 20.65 -13.95 -8.78
C GLY A 203 19.96 -13.49 -7.50
N GLU A 204 20.63 -12.61 -6.74
CA GLU A 204 20.24 -12.25 -5.37
C GLU A 204 18.82 -11.65 -5.29
N ALA A 205 18.43 -10.77 -6.21
CA ALA A 205 17.11 -10.15 -6.18
C ALA A 205 15.99 -11.18 -6.41
N SER A 206 16.18 -12.08 -7.38
CA SER A 206 15.23 -13.16 -7.68
C SER A 206 15.15 -14.19 -6.56
N ALA A 207 16.28 -14.54 -5.94
CA ALA A 207 16.33 -15.43 -4.78
C ALA A 207 15.58 -14.81 -3.58
N TYR A 208 15.84 -13.54 -3.28
CA TYR A 208 15.14 -12.85 -2.21
C TYR A 208 13.63 -12.73 -2.48
N MET A 209 13.22 -12.43 -3.70
CA MET A 209 11.80 -12.43 -4.08
C MET A 209 11.17 -13.81 -3.90
N ALA A 210 11.86 -14.90 -4.24
CA ALA A 210 11.39 -16.26 -4.01
C ALA A 210 11.18 -16.55 -2.52
N ASP A 211 12.09 -16.08 -1.65
CA ASP A 211 11.94 -16.21 -0.20
C ASP A 211 10.75 -15.42 0.35
N LEU A 212 10.48 -14.23 -0.19
CA LEU A 212 9.29 -13.43 0.15
C LEU A 212 8.01 -14.12 -0.31
N ASN A 213 8.01 -14.71 -1.51
CA ASN A 213 6.86 -15.46 -2.03
C ASN A 213 6.57 -16.68 -1.16
N ALA A 214 7.59 -17.45 -0.77
CA ALA A 214 7.42 -18.60 0.11
C ALA A 214 6.82 -18.22 1.47
N LEU A 215 7.24 -17.08 2.04
CA LEU A 215 6.62 -16.54 3.26
C LEU A 215 5.16 -16.13 3.02
N THR A 216 4.88 -15.48 1.89
CA THR A 216 3.54 -15.00 1.53
C THR A 216 2.56 -16.15 1.33
N ASP A 217 2.97 -17.19 0.60
CA ASP A 217 2.14 -18.39 0.38
C ASP A 217 1.84 -19.13 1.69
N ALA A 218 2.75 -19.07 2.66
CA ALA A 218 2.60 -19.74 3.95
C ALA A 218 1.74 -18.96 4.95
N GLU A 219 1.81 -17.63 4.95
CA GLU A 219 1.31 -16.81 6.07
C GLU A 219 0.29 -15.74 5.68
N ALA A 220 0.27 -15.26 4.43
CA ALA A 220 -0.63 -14.16 4.04
C ALA A 220 -2.09 -14.61 3.93
N ALA A 221 -3.01 -13.70 4.23
CA ALA A 221 -4.45 -13.97 4.14
C ALA A 221 -4.92 -13.89 2.68
N PRO A 222 -5.52 -14.93 2.09
CA PRO A 222 -6.03 -14.87 0.72
C PRO A 222 -7.06 -13.75 0.57
N TRP A 223 -6.83 -12.80 -0.34
CA TRP A 223 -7.68 -11.60 -0.47
C TRP A 223 -9.16 -11.92 -0.71
N HIS A 224 -9.44 -12.99 -1.46
CA HIS A 224 -10.81 -13.41 -1.80
C HIS A 224 -11.56 -13.96 -0.58
N ALA A 225 -10.84 -14.41 0.46
CA ALA A 225 -11.42 -14.86 1.72
C ALA A 225 -11.84 -13.71 2.63
N HIS A 226 -11.50 -12.47 2.27
CA HIS A 226 -11.88 -11.32 3.08
C HIS A 226 -13.41 -11.10 3.06
N PRO A 227 -14.07 -10.82 4.22
CA PRO A 227 -15.53 -10.69 4.31
C PRO A 227 -16.14 -9.65 3.36
N VAL A 228 -15.41 -8.58 3.03
CA VAL A 228 -15.84 -7.55 2.07
C VAL A 228 -16.12 -8.10 0.66
N PHE A 229 -15.50 -9.24 0.31
CA PHE A 229 -15.69 -9.94 -0.96
C PHE A 229 -16.57 -11.20 -0.80
N GLY A 230 -17.29 -11.33 0.31
CA GLY A 230 -18.21 -12.45 0.55
C GLY A 230 -17.53 -13.75 0.99
N GLY A 231 -16.22 -13.76 1.26
CA GLY A 231 -15.49 -14.93 1.77
C GLY A 231 -15.04 -15.95 0.71
N ASP A 232 -15.64 -15.93 -0.48
CA ASP A 232 -15.25 -16.79 -1.62
C ASP A 232 -14.78 -15.97 -2.84
N GLY A 233 -14.65 -14.65 -2.69
CA GLY A 233 -14.29 -13.71 -3.76
C GLY A 233 -15.47 -13.17 -4.56
N ARG A 234 -15.17 -12.34 -5.57
CA ARG A 234 -16.19 -11.84 -6.50
C ARG A 234 -16.42 -12.85 -7.63
N ALA A 235 -17.68 -13.21 -7.86
CA ALA A 235 -18.12 -14.01 -8.99
C ALA A 235 -19.22 -13.28 -9.76
N PHE A 236 -19.48 -13.68 -11.01
CA PHE A 236 -20.66 -13.21 -11.73
C PHE A 236 -21.93 -13.66 -10.99
N VAL A 237 -22.90 -12.75 -10.87
CA VAL A 237 -24.19 -13.04 -10.23
C VAL A 237 -25.32 -12.70 -11.20
N PRO A 238 -26.09 -13.69 -11.69
CA PRO A 238 -25.89 -15.14 -11.52
C PRO A 238 -24.59 -15.64 -12.17
N ALA A 239 -24.09 -16.81 -11.75
CA ALA A 239 -22.87 -17.42 -12.30
C ALA A 239 -23.10 -18.12 -13.65
N ASP A 240 -23.89 -17.51 -14.53
CA ASP A 240 -24.19 -17.98 -15.87
C ASP A 240 -24.31 -16.79 -16.83
N ALA A 241 -24.50 -17.05 -18.11
CA ALA A 241 -24.55 -16.00 -19.13
C ALA A 241 -25.62 -14.91 -18.87
N SER A 242 -26.64 -15.17 -18.05
CA SER A 242 -27.70 -14.21 -17.73
C SER A 242 -27.23 -13.03 -16.87
N PHE A 243 -26.04 -13.12 -16.23
CA PHE A 243 -25.44 -12.03 -15.47
C PHE A 243 -25.46 -10.71 -16.25
N ARG A 244 -25.23 -10.76 -17.57
CA ARG A 244 -25.21 -9.60 -18.47
C ARG A 244 -26.50 -8.77 -18.47
N HIS A 245 -27.62 -9.34 -18.05
CA HIS A 245 -28.90 -8.65 -17.96
C HIS A 245 -29.08 -7.91 -16.62
N GLY A 246 -28.38 -8.34 -15.58
CA GLY A 246 -28.36 -7.70 -14.25
C GLY A 246 -27.12 -6.85 -14.00
N TYR A 247 -26.06 -7.05 -14.76
CA TYR A 247 -24.83 -6.28 -14.72
C TYR A 247 -25.04 -4.95 -15.45
N GLY A 248 -25.51 -3.95 -14.70
CA GLY A 248 -25.81 -2.63 -15.23
C GLY A 248 -24.56 -1.87 -15.66
N GLU A 249 -24.71 -0.98 -16.65
CA GLU A 249 -23.74 0.07 -16.91
C GLU A 249 -23.84 1.09 -15.76
N MET A 250 -22.74 1.30 -15.03
CA MET A 250 -22.62 2.37 -14.03
C MET A 250 -22.49 3.76 -14.68
#